data_AF-A0A6P0CAC6-F1
#
_entry.id   AF-A0A6P0CAC6-F1
#
_cell.length_a   1.000
_cell.length_b   1.000
_cell.length_c   1.000
_cell.angle_alpha   90.00
_cell.angle_beta   90.00
_cell.angle_gamma   90.00
#
_symmetry.space_group_name_H-M   'P 1'
#
loop_
_entity.id
_entity.type
_entity.pdbx_description
1 polymer ?
#
loop_
_entity_poly.entity_id
_entity_poly.type
_entity_poly.pdbx_seq_one_letter_code
_entity_poly.pdbx_strand_id
1 'polypeptide(L)'
;MVPIDCGAPEKNAQLWVRNMKLIQLFACAFTLACVQMAAAQQAIVERIQFPAGQSGTTINASLTGYESVEYLLGARAGQRMVVEMFPSNPSTYFNIFAPGNRPGQGAAMYVAATNGLRFDGVLPSNGDYRVQVFINRNAARRNESTNYTLNVRIGGAAPSQDFADGLSGGPDFWEVFGVSQSLNVRAAPSTNAQVVMGLLNGTVVRNMGCRRSEGRVWCQVSQVGGGVTGWAASQYLREAAAPSASTRPAVDSANVMRVAGVPSDDVLNVRSGPGTGNPIVGALANGDPVNVIGCQRAGNTRWCEIEMITDMRERGWVAGRYLSAAATSPPNSPPAVSVQEQACLRAVTIETNNPDVVLLGSSFSQAGTEVLVGVGPQRAPWQCIAYSDGSTTRPMSMRN
;
A
#
# COMPACT_ATOMS: atom_id res chain seq x y z
N MET A 1 -15.82 113.04 16.70
CA MET A 1 -17.03 112.28 16.31
C MET A 1 -16.66 110.81 16.30
N VAL A 2 -17.30 110.03 17.16
CA VAL A 2 -17.31 108.56 17.12
C VAL A 2 -18.21 108.15 15.93
N PRO A 3 -17.85 107.12 15.15
CA PRO A 3 -18.58 105.86 15.32
C PRO A 3 -17.67 104.62 15.33
N ILE A 4 -18.16 103.65 16.11
CA ILE A 4 -17.74 102.26 16.30
C ILE A 4 -18.36 101.45 15.15
N ASP A 5 -17.66 100.46 14.55
CA ASP A 5 -18.15 99.07 14.63
C ASP A 5 -17.18 97.94 14.21
N CYS A 6 -17.38 96.86 14.95
CA CYS A 6 -17.00 95.44 14.98
C CYS A 6 -16.06 94.77 13.96
N GLY A 7 -15.28 93.82 14.51
CA GLY A 7 -15.24 92.45 13.97
C GLY A 7 -13.90 91.96 13.41
N ALA A 8 -13.02 91.50 14.31
CA ALA A 8 -11.88 90.56 14.16
C ALA A 8 -11.22 90.35 12.77
N PRO A 9 -9.90 90.56 12.66
CA PRO A 9 -9.08 89.78 11.74
C PRO A 9 -8.45 88.58 12.47
N GLU A 10 -8.78 87.40 11.96
CA GLU A 10 -8.25 86.10 12.35
C GLU A 10 -6.72 86.10 12.52
N LYS A 11 -6.27 85.38 13.54
CA LYS A 11 -4.87 85.20 13.95
C LYS A 11 -4.01 84.65 12.80
N ASN A 12 -3.43 85.55 12.03
CA ASN A 12 -2.35 85.23 11.10
C ASN A 12 -1.02 85.14 11.85
N ALA A 13 -0.29 84.06 11.54
CA ALA A 13 1.16 83.88 11.74
C ALA A 13 1.70 83.31 13.07
N GLN A 14 0.95 82.47 13.80
CA GLN A 14 1.52 81.67 14.91
C GLN A 14 0.91 80.25 15.06
N LEU A 15 0.49 79.60 13.97
CA LEU A 15 0.31 78.14 13.94
C LEU A 15 0.86 77.61 12.62
N TRP A 16 2.17 77.39 12.65
CA TRP A 16 2.89 76.51 11.76
C TRP A 16 2.01 75.33 11.37
N VAL A 17 1.73 75.20 10.07
CA VAL A 17 1.07 74.04 9.46
C VAL A 17 1.98 72.81 9.70
N ARG A 18 1.87 72.27 10.92
CA ARG A 18 1.74 70.84 11.21
C ARG A 18 0.75 70.34 10.17
N ASN A 19 1.19 69.92 8.98
CA ASN A 19 0.46 69.04 8.05
C ASN A 19 1.02 68.92 6.62
N MET A 20 2.17 69.50 6.23
CA MET A 20 2.60 69.30 4.81
C MET A 20 4.09 69.21 4.52
N LYS A 21 4.93 68.94 5.53
CA LYS A 21 6.28 68.41 5.32
C LYS A 21 6.60 67.19 6.19
N LEU A 22 5.57 66.53 6.71
CA LEU A 22 5.68 65.17 7.27
C LEU A 22 5.53 64.07 6.20
N ILE A 23 5.30 64.42 4.93
CA ILE A 23 5.00 63.43 3.87
C ILE A 23 6.26 63.01 3.09
N GLN A 24 7.39 63.72 3.21
CA GLN A 24 8.66 63.28 2.59
C GLN A 24 9.67 62.64 3.56
N LEU A 25 9.38 62.58 4.87
CA LEU A 25 10.18 61.81 5.84
C LEU A 25 9.51 60.51 6.30
N PHE A 26 8.25 60.27 5.93
CA PHE A 26 7.57 58.99 6.16
C PHE A 26 7.67 57.98 5.00
N ALA A 27 8.22 58.37 3.85
CA ALA A 27 8.44 57.45 2.71
C ALA A 27 9.78 56.68 2.78
N CYS A 28 10.72 57.10 3.63
CA CYS A 28 11.99 56.38 3.88
C CYS A 28 12.07 55.70 5.25
N ALA A 29 11.07 55.90 6.13
CA ALA A 29 11.01 55.26 7.45
C ALA A 29 9.93 54.17 7.55
N PHE A 30 9.09 54.00 6.53
CA PHE A 30 8.07 52.93 6.44
C PHE A 30 8.45 51.81 5.44
N THR A 31 9.66 51.88 4.88
CA THR A 31 10.32 50.80 4.14
C THR A 31 11.50 50.21 4.91
N LEU A 32 11.69 50.59 6.18
CA LEU A 32 12.41 49.76 7.13
C LEU A 32 11.47 48.63 7.58
N ALA A 33 11.34 47.67 6.67
CA ALA A 33 11.38 46.28 7.02
C ALA A 33 10.53 45.90 8.24
N CYS A 34 9.23 45.74 7.99
CA CYS A 34 8.54 44.51 8.39
C CYS A 34 9.27 43.29 7.76
N VAL A 35 10.54 43.10 8.10
CA VAL A 35 11.12 41.78 8.19
C VAL A 35 10.64 41.31 9.55
N GLN A 36 9.36 40.94 9.63
CA GLN A 36 9.03 39.86 10.54
C GLN A 36 9.89 38.73 10.02
N MET A 37 11.05 38.53 10.66
CA MET A 37 11.67 37.24 10.68
C MET A 37 10.52 36.29 11.00
N ALA A 38 10.04 35.56 10.00
CA ALA A 38 9.56 34.24 10.25
C ALA A 38 10.76 33.57 10.90
N ALA A 39 10.86 33.69 12.23
CA ALA A 39 11.68 32.83 13.02
C ALA A 39 11.07 31.48 12.73
N ALA A 40 11.63 30.79 11.74
CA ALA A 40 11.40 29.37 11.56
C ALA A 40 11.59 28.81 12.96
N GLN A 41 10.50 28.35 13.58
CA GLN A 41 10.54 27.79 14.93
C GLN A 41 11.67 26.76 14.88
N GLN A 42 12.82 27.11 15.45
CA GLN A 42 14.02 26.32 15.24
C GLN A 42 13.73 24.99 15.91
N ALA A 43 13.83 23.91 15.14
CA ALA A 43 13.60 22.58 15.68
C ALA A 43 14.52 22.38 16.88
N ILE A 44 13.98 21.87 17.98
CA ILE A 44 14.77 21.58 19.17
C ILE A 44 15.72 20.46 18.78
N VAL A 45 17.03 20.67 18.89
CA VAL A 45 18.03 19.66 18.54
C VAL A 45 18.49 18.95 19.80
N GLU A 46 18.22 17.64 19.90
CA GLU A 46 18.59 16.83 21.06
C GLU A 46 19.50 15.69 20.64
N ARG A 47 20.60 15.48 21.37
CA ARG A 47 21.47 14.32 21.11
C ARG A 47 20.96 13.10 21.87
N ILE A 48 20.70 12.03 21.13
CA ILE A 48 20.39 10.73 21.72
C ILE A 48 21.64 10.17 22.37
N GLN A 49 21.53 9.83 23.65
CA GLN A 49 22.53 9.07 24.39
C GLN A 49 21.91 7.76 24.84
N PHE A 50 22.66 6.66 24.66
CA PHE A 50 22.25 5.38 25.20
C PHE A 50 22.79 5.22 26.61
N PRO A 51 22.02 4.62 27.53
CA PRO A 51 22.54 4.21 28.82
C PRO A 51 23.78 3.33 28.66
N ALA A 52 24.70 3.36 29.61
CA ALA A 52 25.93 2.57 29.54
C ALA A 52 25.60 1.07 29.32
N GLY A 53 26.24 0.46 28.32
CA GLY A 53 26.01 -0.93 27.94
C GLY A 53 24.73 -1.20 27.13
N GLN A 54 23.91 -0.18 26.87
CA GLN A 54 22.72 -0.31 26.03
C GLN A 54 23.01 0.13 24.60
N SER A 55 22.31 -0.52 23.67
CA SER A 55 22.37 -0.24 22.23
C SER A 55 21.10 0.47 21.76
N GLY A 56 20.40 1.14 22.67
CA GLY A 56 19.12 1.78 22.41
C GLY A 56 18.56 2.52 23.60
N THR A 57 17.53 3.32 23.35
CA THR A 57 16.80 4.08 24.36
C THR A 57 15.35 4.28 23.93
N THR A 58 14.53 4.68 24.89
CA THR A 58 13.13 5.07 24.69
C THR A 58 12.99 6.51 25.13
N ILE A 59 12.46 7.35 24.24
CA ILE A 59 12.23 8.77 24.47
C ILE A 59 10.72 8.97 24.58
N ASN A 60 10.28 9.67 25.62
CA ASN A 60 8.89 10.10 25.77
C ASN A 60 8.86 11.61 25.75
N ALA A 61 8.07 12.20 24.84
CA ALA A 61 8.01 13.64 24.65
C ALA A 61 6.64 14.07 24.10
N SER A 62 6.44 15.38 23.98
CA SER A 62 5.24 15.97 23.42
C SER A 62 5.56 17.05 22.39
N LEU A 63 4.71 17.22 21.38
CA LEU A 63 4.76 18.35 20.43
C LEU A 63 3.41 19.04 20.37
N THR A 64 3.41 20.35 20.11
CA THR A 64 2.21 21.13 19.82
C THR A 64 2.41 21.99 18.57
N GLY A 65 1.37 22.04 17.72
CA GLY A 65 1.35 22.91 16.54
C GLY A 65 2.52 22.64 15.60
N TYR A 66 3.31 23.68 15.32
CA TYR A 66 4.47 23.62 14.42
C TYR A 66 5.79 23.25 15.10
N GLU A 67 5.75 22.85 16.37
CA GLU A 67 6.93 22.33 17.03
C GLU A 67 7.47 21.10 16.31
N SER A 68 8.80 21.01 16.26
CA SER A 68 9.50 19.83 15.80
C SER A 68 10.76 19.64 16.61
N VAL A 69 11.14 18.38 16.78
CA VAL A 69 12.36 17.98 17.49
C VAL A 69 13.22 17.17 16.52
N GLU A 70 14.51 17.45 16.51
CA GLU A 70 15.51 16.79 15.72
C GLU A 70 16.45 16.02 16.64
N TYR A 71 16.29 14.70 16.68
CA TYR A 71 17.14 13.83 17.44
C TYR A 71 18.39 13.47 16.65
N LEU A 72 19.55 13.84 17.19
CA LEU A 72 20.87 13.48 16.66
C LEU A 72 21.33 12.15 17.23
N LEU A 73 21.55 11.20 16.34
CA LEU A 73 22.03 9.88 16.67
C LEU A 73 23.35 9.62 15.98
N GLY A 74 24.43 9.63 16.78
CA GLY A 74 25.75 9.25 16.29
C GLY A 74 25.77 7.77 15.98
N ALA A 75 25.97 7.43 14.70
CA ALA A 75 26.05 6.06 14.25
C ALA A 75 27.09 5.90 13.12
N ARG A 76 27.46 4.67 12.85
CA ARG A 76 28.45 4.27 11.87
C ARG A 76 27.76 3.53 10.73
N ALA A 77 28.34 3.65 9.55
CA ALA A 77 27.98 2.86 8.38
C ALA A 77 28.00 1.37 8.75
N GLY A 78 27.05 0.62 8.20
CA GLY A 78 26.85 -0.79 8.48
C GLY A 78 26.05 -1.08 9.74
N GLN A 79 25.93 -0.15 10.70
CA GLN A 79 25.08 -0.37 11.87
C GLN A 79 23.61 -0.50 11.48
N ARG A 80 22.87 -1.38 12.16
CA ARG A 80 21.42 -1.51 11.97
C ARG A 80 20.70 -0.56 12.93
N MET A 81 19.95 0.38 12.37
CA MET A 81 19.12 1.32 13.12
C MET A 81 17.67 0.86 13.08
N VAL A 82 17.03 0.85 14.25
CA VAL A 82 15.58 0.67 14.38
C VAL A 82 15.00 1.90 15.05
N VAL A 83 14.01 2.53 14.40
CA VAL A 83 13.25 3.66 14.94
C VAL A 83 11.78 3.29 14.86
N GLU A 84 11.08 3.31 15.98
CA GLU A 84 9.65 3.00 16.05
C GLU A 84 8.95 4.03 16.93
N MET A 85 7.83 4.58 16.45
CA MET A 85 7.11 5.65 17.12
C MET A 85 5.66 5.27 17.43
N PHE A 86 5.21 5.61 18.63
CA PHE A 86 3.83 5.43 19.10
C PHE A 86 3.27 6.80 19.51
N PRO A 87 2.62 7.55 18.60
CA PRO A 87 2.04 8.85 18.90
C PRO A 87 0.58 8.74 19.36
N SER A 88 0.13 9.69 20.18
CA SER A 88 -1.29 9.84 20.54
C SER A 88 -2.11 10.52 19.45
N ASN A 89 -1.46 11.34 18.60
CA ASN A 89 -2.08 11.95 17.42
C ASN A 89 -1.60 11.24 16.14
N PRO A 90 -2.50 10.67 15.31
CA PRO A 90 -2.12 9.96 14.08
C PRO A 90 -1.54 10.87 13.00
N SER A 91 -1.61 12.18 13.15
CA SER A 91 -0.96 13.15 12.26
C SER A 91 0.52 13.41 12.63
N THR A 92 1.09 12.66 13.57
CA THR A 92 2.48 12.79 14.01
C THR A 92 3.37 11.80 13.25
N TYR A 93 4.47 12.29 12.68
CA TYR A 93 5.38 11.48 11.87
C TYR A 93 6.83 11.79 12.22
N PHE A 94 7.73 10.92 11.73
CA PHE A 94 9.15 11.20 11.72
C PHE A 94 9.78 11.03 10.35
N ASN A 95 10.87 11.76 10.11
CA ASN A 95 11.76 11.56 8.97
C ASN A 95 13.15 11.21 9.48
N ILE A 96 13.88 10.36 8.75
CA ILE A 96 15.28 10.06 9.03
C ILE A 96 16.13 10.63 7.92
N PHE A 97 17.14 11.41 8.27
CA PHE A 97 18.11 11.98 7.35
C PHE A 97 19.49 11.37 7.59
N ALA A 98 20.19 11.10 6.48
CA ALA A 98 21.59 10.69 6.51
C ALA A 98 22.49 11.81 7.07
N PRO A 99 23.69 11.49 7.59
CA PRO A 99 24.70 12.47 7.96
C PRO A 99 24.92 13.52 6.86
N GLY A 100 24.88 14.79 7.25
CA GLY A 100 24.99 15.94 6.34
C GLY A 100 23.65 16.43 5.75
N ASN A 101 22.62 15.59 5.71
CA ASN A 101 21.28 16.01 5.27
C ASN A 101 20.47 16.57 6.45
N ARG A 102 19.58 17.52 6.15
CA ARG A 102 18.63 18.09 7.11
C ARG A 102 17.34 18.54 6.42
N PRO A 103 16.23 18.69 7.18
CA PRO A 103 14.98 19.18 6.65
C PRO A 103 15.17 20.46 5.82
N GLY A 104 14.62 20.48 4.61
CA GLY A 104 14.69 21.62 3.69
C GLY A 104 16.03 21.81 2.95
N GLN A 105 17.05 20.99 3.21
CA GLN A 105 18.36 21.09 2.53
C GLN A 105 18.86 19.78 1.94
N GLY A 106 18.27 18.65 2.33
CA GLY A 106 18.58 17.34 1.75
C GLY A 106 17.38 16.41 1.85
N ALA A 107 17.43 15.34 1.06
CA ALA A 107 16.39 14.31 1.08
C ALA A 107 16.48 13.48 2.37
N ALA A 108 15.31 13.13 2.92
CA ALA A 108 15.19 12.11 3.95
C ALA A 108 15.42 10.74 3.33
N MET A 109 16.14 9.87 4.04
CA MET A 109 16.26 8.45 3.65
C MET A 109 15.05 7.62 4.08
N TYR A 110 14.25 8.12 5.01
CA TYR A 110 13.01 7.50 5.42
C TYR A 110 11.96 8.56 5.76
N VAL A 111 10.73 8.35 5.29
CA VAL A 111 9.58 9.23 5.51
C VAL A 111 8.44 8.41 6.10
N ALA A 112 8.14 8.61 7.39
CA ALA A 112 7.15 7.79 8.09
C ALA A 112 5.71 8.02 7.61
N ALA A 113 5.42 9.22 7.08
CA ALA A 113 4.10 9.56 6.56
C ALA A 113 3.64 8.66 5.41
N THR A 114 4.56 8.07 4.67
CA THR A 114 4.26 7.17 3.54
C THR A 114 4.66 5.71 3.82
N ASN A 115 5.62 5.47 4.72
CA ASN A 115 6.19 4.14 4.96
C ASN A 115 5.82 3.52 6.32
N GLY A 116 4.98 4.20 7.10
CA GLY A 116 4.58 3.76 8.43
C GLY A 116 5.48 4.30 9.55
N LEU A 117 5.13 4.01 10.79
CA LEU A 117 5.80 4.57 11.98
C LEU A 117 6.96 3.71 12.49
N ARG A 118 7.57 2.90 11.62
CA ARG A 118 8.71 2.05 11.96
C ARG A 118 9.72 1.96 10.82
N PHE A 119 10.92 2.44 11.09
CA PHE A 119 12.11 2.22 10.29
C PHE A 119 12.94 1.09 10.88
N ASP A 120 13.44 0.23 10.02
CA ASP A 120 14.42 -0.79 10.35
C ASP A 120 15.36 -0.97 9.16
N GLY A 121 16.61 -0.54 9.30
CA GLY A 121 17.53 -0.50 8.16
C GLY A 121 19.00 -0.39 8.54
N VAL A 122 19.86 -0.78 7.60
CA VAL A 122 21.32 -0.64 7.71
C VAL A 122 21.73 0.77 7.28
N LEU A 123 22.61 1.38 8.06
CA LEU A 123 23.05 2.75 7.86
C LEU A 123 24.14 2.83 6.77
N PRO A 124 23.97 3.70 5.75
CA PRO A 124 24.90 3.76 4.61
C PRO A 124 26.20 4.54 4.90
N SER A 125 26.26 5.35 5.95
CA SER A 125 27.38 6.27 6.18
C SER A 125 27.66 6.50 7.67
N ASN A 126 28.88 6.93 7.98
CA ASN A 126 29.24 7.34 9.33
C ASN A 126 28.74 8.76 9.59
N GLY A 127 28.28 9.02 10.81
CA GLY A 127 28.03 10.37 11.30
C GLY A 127 26.75 10.47 12.12
N ASP A 128 26.31 11.71 12.33
CA ASP A 128 25.08 11.99 13.05
C ASP A 128 23.88 11.89 12.10
N TYR A 129 23.09 10.85 12.29
CA TYR A 129 21.77 10.72 11.69
C TYR A 129 20.78 11.60 12.42
N ARG A 130 19.82 12.14 11.69
CA ARG A 130 18.82 13.05 12.24
C ARG A 130 17.44 12.43 12.12
N VAL A 131 16.79 12.19 13.25
CA VAL A 131 15.39 11.76 13.32
C VAL A 131 14.55 13.00 13.65
N GLN A 132 13.89 13.56 12.65
CA GLN A 132 13.00 14.71 12.80
C GLN A 132 11.61 14.20 13.14
N VAL A 133 11.07 14.53 14.32
CA VAL A 133 9.68 14.26 14.70
C VAL A 133 8.87 15.54 14.58
N PHE A 134 7.69 15.46 13.94
CA PHE A 134 6.84 16.62 13.68
C PHE A 134 5.36 16.23 13.52
N ILE A 135 4.48 17.20 13.70
CA ILE A 135 3.05 17.08 13.36
C ILE A 135 2.84 17.56 11.92
N ASN A 136 2.07 16.80 11.13
CA ASN A 136 1.76 17.16 9.76
C ASN A 136 1.03 18.51 9.67
N ARG A 137 1.28 19.25 8.59
CA ARG A 137 0.93 20.67 8.43
C ARG A 137 -0.56 20.95 8.66
N ASN A 138 -1.45 20.04 8.28
CA ASN A 138 -2.89 20.18 8.48
C ASN A 138 -3.29 20.22 9.97
N ALA A 139 -2.73 19.33 10.79
CA ALA A 139 -2.95 19.27 12.23
C ALA A 139 -2.17 20.37 12.97
N ALA A 140 -0.94 20.63 12.56
CA ALA A 140 -0.10 21.71 13.11
C ALA A 140 -0.78 23.09 13.00
N ARG A 141 -1.42 23.38 11.86
CA ARG A 141 -2.21 24.62 11.63
C ARG A 141 -3.35 24.82 12.63
N ARG A 142 -3.90 23.72 13.15
CA ARG A 142 -4.98 23.72 14.14
C ARG A 142 -4.45 23.76 15.58
N ASN A 143 -3.14 23.90 15.77
CA ASN A 143 -2.47 23.89 17.07
C ASN A 143 -2.75 22.62 17.88
N GLU A 144 -2.86 21.47 17.19
CA GLU A 144 -3.04 20.18 17.85
C GLU A 144 -1.77 19.75 18.58
N SER A 145 -1.94 18.90 19.60
CA SER A 145 -0.84 18.33 20.39
C SER A 145 -0.76 16.82 20.23
N THR A 146 0.42 16.27 20.53
CA THR A 146 0.69 14.83 20.56
C THR A 146 1.65 14.50 21.69
N ASN A 147 1.38 13.42 22.42
CA ASN A 147 2.36 12.75 23.24
C ASN A 147 2.87 11.54 22.44
N TYR A 148 4.16 11.29 22.44
CA TYR A 148 4.73 10.17 21.71
C TYR A 148 5.84 9.46 22.46
N THR A 149 5.92 8.15 22.21
CA THR A 149 7.05 7.31 22.59
C THR A 149 7.86 6.99 21.34
N LEU A 150 9.15 7.33 21.34
CA LEU A 150 10.10 7.04 20.28
C LEU A 150 11.14 6.03 20.78
N ASN A 151 11.08 4.82 20.25
CA ASN A 151 12.05 3.76 20.52
C ASN A 151 13.15 3.82 19.46
N VAL A 152 14.38 4.04 19.92
CA VAL A 152 15.55 4.16 19.04
C VAL A 152 16.61 3.14 19.44
N ARG A 153 17.03 2.31 18.50
CA ARG A 153 18.05 1.28 18.73
C ARG A 153 19.09 1.31 17.62
N ILE A 154 20.36 1.17 18.00
CA ILE A 154 21.50 1.01 17.10
C ILE A 154 22.24 -0.27 17.50
N GLY A 155 22.21 -1.27 16.63
CA GLY A 155 23.09 -2.43 16.77
C GLY A 155 24.51 -2.09 16.31
N GLY A 156 25.47 -2.97 16.62
CA GLY A 156 26.71 -3.06 15.84
C GLY A 156 26.41 -3.26 14.35
N ALA A 157 27.44 -3.22 13.50
CA ALA A 157 27.24 -3.54 12.09
C ALA A 157 26.34 -4.77 11.99
N ALA A 158 25.28 -4.74 11.15
CA ALA A 158 24.74 -6.01 10.68
C ALA A 158 25.98 -6.80 10.28
N PRO A 159 26.28 -7.97 10.89
CA PRO A 159 27.53 -8.66 10.65
C PRO A 159 27.73 -8.66 9.14
N SER A 160 28.82 -8.07 8.63
CA SER A 160 29.15 -8.28 7.22
C SER A 160 29.31 -9.78 7.10
N GLN A 161 28.42 -10.36 6.32
CA GLN A 161 27.74 -11.59 6.66
C GLN A 161 28.62 -12.70 7.25
N ASP A 162 28.02 -13.34 8.25
CA ASP A 162 28.50 -14.51 8.96
C ASP A 162 29.59 -14.24 10.01
N PHE A 163 29.47 -14.87 11.17
CA PHE A 163 30.64 -15.31 11.89
C PHE A 163 30.45 -16.83 12.13
N ALA A 164 31.21 -17.70 11.45
CA ALA A 164 32.48 -17.37 10.82
C ALA A 164 33.06 -18.42 9.87
N ASP A 165 32.72 -18.28 8.58
CA ASP A 165 33.63 -18.23 7.44
C ASP A 165 32.89 -17.98 6.10
N GLY A 166 31.84 -17.16 6.09
CA GLY A 166 31.39 -16.39 4.93
C GLY A 166 29.92 -16.56 4.56
N LEU A 167 29.15 -15.47 4.61
CA LEU A 167 27.77 -15.31 4.11
C LEU A 167 26.67 -16.06 4.91
N SER A 168 25.51 -15.40 5.14
CA SER A 168 24.18 -15.90 5.62
C SER A 168 23.65 -15.32 6.95
N GLY A 169 23.15 -14.08 6.88
CA GLY A 169 22.15 -13.59 7.84
C GLY A 169 20.90 -14.50 7.85
N GLY A 170 20.16 -14.51 8.96
CA GLY A 170 18.87 -15.21 9.01
C GLY A 170 17.99 -14.76 7.84
N PRO A 171 17.10 -15.63 7.37
CA PRO A 171 16.51 -15.47 6.05
C PRO A 171 15.64 -14.23 5.94
N ASP A 172 15.68 -13.57 4.79
CA ASP A 172 14.80 -12.44 4.47
C ASP A 172 13.32 -12.87 4.43
N PHE A 173 13.07 -14.17 4.25
CA PHE A 173 11.75 -14.75 4.14
C PHE A 173 11.64 -16.04 4.96
N TRP A 174 10.47 -16.24 5.55
CA TRP A 174 10.10 -17.48 6.20
C TRP A 174 9.08 -18.20 5.33
N GLU A 175 9.22 -19.51 5.17
CA GLU A 175 8.15 -20.39 4.73
C GLU A 175 7.50 -21.05 5.94
N VAL A 176 6.18 -21.03 6.00
CA VAL A 176 5.43 -21.77 7.02
C VAL A 176 5.54 -23.26 6.76
N PHE A 177 5.92 -24.06 7.76
CA PHE A 177 6.04 -25.51 7.62
C PHE A 177 5.48 -26.25 8.85
N GLY A 178 5.14 -27.52 8.66
CA GLY A 178 4.78 -28.43 9.76
C GLY A 178 3.43 -28.12 10.42
N VAL A 179 2.53 -27.40 9.73
CA VAL A 179 1.16 -27.10 10.22
C VAL A 179 0.12 -27.85 9.38
N SER A 180 -0.89 -28.43 10.03
CA SER A 180 -1.95 -29.21 9.36
C SER A 180 -3.15 -28.38 8.92
N GLN A 181 -3.31 -27.18 9.47
CA GLN A 181 -4.32 -26.20 9.08
C GLN A 181 -3.63 -24.86 8.80
N SER A 182 -3.77 -23.88 9.70
CA SER A 182 -3.11 -22.58 9.59
C SER A 182 -2.25 -22.25 10.80
N LEU A 183 -1.10 -21.64 10.54
CA LEU A 183 -0.27 -20.98 11.54
C LEU A 183 -0.91 -19.65 11.91
N ASN A 184 -1.31 -19.52 13.17
CA ASN A 184 -1.83 -18.27 13.70
C ASN A 184 -0.75 -17.19 13.77
N VAL A 185 -1.01 -16.05 13.14
CA VAL A 185 -0.26 -14.81 13.27
C VAL A 185 -1.01 -13.91 14.24
N ARG A 186 -0.30 -13.40 15.25
CA ARG A 186 -0.91 -12.68 16.38
C ARG A 186 -0.46 -11.23 16.47
N ALA A 187 -1.29 -10.39 17.08
CA ALA A 187 -0.98 -8.96 17.25
C ALA A 187 0.29 -8.70 18.09
N ALA A 188 0.66 -9.63 18.97
CA ALA A 188 1.84 -9.57 19.83
C ALA A 188 2.49 -10.97 19.94
N PRO A 189 3.79 -11.07 20.31
CA PRO A 189 4.52 -12.34 20.42
C PRO A 189 4.13 -13.09 21.71
N SER A 190 2.87 -13.49 21.78
CA SER A 190 2.27 -14.18 22.92
C SER A 190 1.18 -15.14 22.43
N THR A 191 1.04 -16.30 23.08
CA THR A 191 -0.04 -17.24 22.75
C THR A 191 -1.44 -16.70 23.11
N ASN A 192 -1.51 -15.67 23.95
CA ASN A 192 -2.76 -15.05 24.40
C ASN A 192 -3.15 -13.81 23.57
N ALA A 193 -2.27 -13.34 22.70
CA ALA A 193 -2.54 -12.19 21.85
C ALA A 193 -3.57 -12.52 20.76
N GLN A 194 -4.41 -11.54 20.39
CA GLN A 194 -5.43 -11.70 19.35
C GLN A 194 -4.82 -12.21 18.04
N VAL A 195 -5.49 -13.16 17.39
CA VAL A 195 -5.10 -13.67 16.08
C VAL A 195 -5.51 -12.64 15.04
N VAL A 196 -4.56 -12.13 14.27
CA VAL A 196 -4.78 -11.11 13.24
C VAL A 196 -4.93 -11.73 11.85
N MET A 197 -4.29 -12.88 11.61
CA MET A 197 -4.46 -13.67 10.39
C MET A 197 -3.96 -15.11 10.59
N GLY A 198 -4.32 -16.02 9.68
CA GLY A 198 -3.75 -17.35 9.58
C GLY A 198 -2.88 -17.47 8.32
N LEU A 199 -1.74 -18.16 8.43
CA LEU A 199 -0.88 -18.50 7.30
C LEU A 199 -0.92 -20.00 7.04
N LEU A 200 -1.01 -20.42 5.79
CA LEU A 200 -1.08 -21.84 5.45
C LEU A 200 0.33 -22.44 5.35
N ASN A 201 0.41 -23.76 5.43
CA ASN A 201 1.65 -24.48 5.16
C ASN A 201 2.15 -24.14 3.74
N GLY A 202 3.44 -23.85 3.61
CA GLY A 202 4.08 -23.41 2.36
C GLY A 202 3.98 -21.91 2.07
N THR A 203 3.25 -21.12 2.89
CA THR A 203 3.17 -19.68 2.68
C THR A 203 4.52 -19.02 2.98
N VAL A 204 5.04 -18.25 2.02
CA VAL A 204 6.26 -17.45 2.18
C VAL A 204 5.89 -16.03 2.65
N VAL A 205 6.52 -15.58 3.72
CA VAL A 205 6.31 -14.27 4.35
C VAL A 205 7.64 -13.56 4.56
N ARG A 206 7.62 -12.23 4.54
CA ARG A 206 8.81 -11.42 4.85
C ARG A 206 9.15 -11.58 6.33
N ASN A 207 10.42 -11.83 6.63
CA ASN A 207 10.93 -11.81 7.98
C ASN A 207 11.20 -10.36 8.40
N MET A 208 10.44 -9.86 9.37
CA MET A 208 10.63 -8.52 9.94
C MET A 208 11.46 -8.55 11.23
N GLY A 209 12.01 -9.73 11.57
CA GLY A 209 12.85 -9.96 12.73
C GLY A 209 12.19 -10.84 13.77
N CYS A 210 13.01 -11.58 14.50
CA CYS A 210 12.55 -12.49 15.54
C CYS A 210 13.01 -12.03 16.93
N ARG A 211 12.22 -12.36 17.95
CA ARG A 211 12.53 -12.11 19.36
C ARG A 211 12.04 -13.26 20.24
N ARG A 212 12.70 -13.46 21.37
CA ARG A 212 12.19 -14.36 22.41
C ARG A 212 11.09 -13.67 23.22
N SER A 213 10.02 -14.40 23.47
CA SER A 213 8.90 -14.02 24.34
C SER A 213 8.20 -15.30 24.80
N GLU A 214 7.80 -15.37 26.08
CA GLU A 214 7.14 -16.54 26.67
C GLU A 214 7.89 -17.87 26.43
N GLY A 215 9.21 -17.85 26.60
CA GLY A 215 10.05 -19.05 26.47
C GLY A 215 10.24 -19.56 25.04
N ARG A 216 9.63 -18.94 24.03
CA ARG A 216 9.76 -19.32 22.61
C ARG A 216 10.23 -18.15 21.74
N VAL A 217 10.74 -18.47 20.56
CA VAL A 217 11.11 -17.46 19.57
C VAL A 217 9.89 -17.16 18.70
N TRP A 218 9.55 -15.88 18.59
CA TRP A 218 8.50 -15.35 17.73
C TRP A 218 9.14 -14.51 16.64
N CYS A 219 8.70 -14.69 15.40
CA CYS A 219 9.13 -13.88 14.28
C CYS A 219 7.98 -12.97 13.86
N GLN A 220 8.27 -11.68 13.72
CA GLN A 220 7.35 -10.75 13.12
C GLN A 220 7.38 -10.99 11.61
N VAL A 221 6.21 -11.16 11.03
CA VAL A 221 6.03 -11.55 9.64
C VAL A 221 5.07 -10.60 8.94
N SER A 222 5.25 -10.44 7.64
CA SER A 222 4.39 -9.65 6.76
C SER A 222 4.17 -10.39 5.44
N GLN A 223 3.00 -10.23 4.84
CA GLN A 223 2.73 -10.77 3.50
C GLN A 223 3.65 -10.13 2.45
N VAL A 224 4.05 -10.94 1.48
CA VAL A 224 4.86 -10.48 0.35
C VAL A 224 3.98 -9.62 -0.56
N GLY A 225 4.30 -8.33 -0.68
CA GLY A 225 3.49 -7.34 -1.41
C GLY A 225 2.92 -6.23 -0.53
N GLY A 226 3.11 -6.33 0.79
CA GLY A 226 2.51 -5.43 1.77
C GLY A 226 1.22 -6.03 2.36
N GLY A 227 0.74 -5.46 3.46
CA GLY A 227 -0.45 -5.95 4.15
C GLY A 227 -0.30 -6.02 5.67
N VAL A 228 -1.16 -6.82 6.29
CA VAL A 228 -1.24 -6.99 7.75
C VAL A 228 0.07 -7.61 8.27
N THR A 229 0.59 -7.06 9.37
CA THR A 229 1.77 -7.56 10.05
C THR A 229 1.39 -8.19 11.39
N GLY A 230 2.16 -9.19 11.83
CA GLY A 230 1.98 -9.78 13.15
C GLY A 230 3.04 -10.81 13.49
N TRP A 231 2.85 -11.55 14.57
CA TRP A 231 3.84 -12.43 15.18
C TRP A 231 3.45 -13.90 15.02
N ALA A 232 4.38 -14.68 14.47
CA ALA A 232 4.26 -16.11 14.30
C ALA A 232 5.32 -16.84 15.12
N ALA A 233 5.00 -18.03 15.63
CA ALA A 233 5.97 -18.83 16.37
C ALA A 233 6.99 -19.47 15.41
N SER A 234 8.28 -19.22 15.66
CA SER A 234 9.39 -19.64 14.77
C SER A 234 9.48 -21.15 14.53
N GLN A 235 8.98 -21.98 15.45
CA GLN A 235 8.99 -23.43 15.30
C GLN A 235 8.17 -23.94 14.09
N TYR A 236 7.32 -23.08 13.52
CA TYR A 236 6.55 -23.35 12.32
C TYR A 236 7.05 -22.56 11.11
N LEU A 237 8.25 -21.98 11.20
CA LEU A 237 8.88 -21.19 10.16
C LEU A 237 10.24 -21.80 9.80
N ARG A 238 10.47 -22.03 8.51
CA ARG A 238 11.76 -22.45 7.98
C ARG A 238 12.26 -21.43 6.97
N GLU A 239 13.57 -21.36 6.85
CA GLU A 239 14.24 -20.43 5.94
C GLU A 239 13.76 -20.58 4.50
N ALA A 240 13.48 -19.45 3.85
CA ALA A 240 13.04 -19.38 2.48
C ALA A 240 13.73 -18.22 1.75
N ALA A 241 13.93 -18.37 0.45
CA ALA A 241 14.39 -17.30 -0.41
C ALA A 241 13.25 -16.29 -0.68
N ALA A 242 13.63 -15.09 -1.13
CA ALA A 242 12.67 -14.14 -1.69
C ALA A 242 11.86 -14.81 -2.80
N PRO A 243 10.52 -14.67 -2.82
CA PRO A 243 9.74 -15.06 -3.98
C PRO A 243 10.22 -14.18 -5.14
N SER A 244 10.93 -14.78 -6.07
CA SER A 244 11.60 -14.06 -7.15
C SER A 244 10.54 -13.52 -8.11
N ALA A 245 10.59 -12.23 -8.46
CA ALA A 245 9.74 -11.64 -9.51
C ALA A 245 10.07 -12.21 -10.92
N SER A 246 11.11 -13.02 -11.05
CA SER A 246 11.50 -13.74 -12.26
C SER A 246 11.78 -15.24 -12.03
N THR A 247 11.39 -15.74 -10.86
CA THR A 247 11.05 -17.16 -10.69
C THR A 247 9.60 -17.12 -10.27
N ARG A 248 8.73 -17.09 -11.29
CA ARG A 248 7.58 -17.98 -11.32
C ARG A 248 8.03 -19.19 -10.49
N PRO A 249 7.37 -19.60 -9.40
CA PRO A 249 7.41 -21.03 -9.14
C PRO A 249 7.16 -21.64 -10.53
N ALA A 250 7.81 -22.71 -10.91
CA ALA A 250 6.97 -23.65 -11.62
C ALA A 250 5.80 -23.87 -10.64
N VAL A 251 4.73 -23.04 -10.74
CA VAL A 251 3.39 -23.58 -10.88
C VAL A 251 3.70 -24.59 -11.93
N ASP A 252 3.87 -25.81 -11.44
CA ASP A 252 3.99 -26.96 -12.29
C ASP A 252 2.95 -26.67 -13.35
N SER A 253 3.36 -26.42 -14.59
CA SER A 253 2.39 -25.98 -15.60
C SER A 253 1.37 -27.10 -15.85
N ALA A 254 1.55 -28.23 -15.16
CA ALA A 254 0.63 -29.31 -14.86
C ALA A 254 -0.54 -28.99 -13.92
N ASN A 255 -0.47 -28.01 -13.00
CA ASN A 255 -1.49 -27.80 -11.94
C ASN A 255 -2.34 -26.53 -12.09
N VAL A 256 -2.06 -25.66 -13.07
CA VAL A 256 -2.99 -24.59 -13.44
C VAL A 256 -4.10 -25.21 -14.28
N MET A 257 -5.27 -25.32 -13.68
CA MET A 257 -6.47 -25.85 -14.32
C MET A 257 -7.41 -24.69 -14.62
N ARG A 258 -8.32 -24.88 -15.57
CA ARG A 258 -9.44 -23.97 -15.78
C ARG A 258 -10.72 -24.60 -15.28
N VAL A 259 -11.61 -23.77 -14.77
CA VAL A 259 -12.98 -24.18 -14.48
C VAL A 259 -13.69 -24.52 -15.79
N ALA A 260 -14.31 -25.70 -15.87
CA ALA A 260 -15.01 -26.18 -17.05
C ALA A 260 -16.21 -27.06 -16.67
N GLY A 261 -17.23 -27.10 -17.53
CA GLY A 261 -18.40 -27.96 -17.35
C GLY A 261 -19.43 -27.47 -16.33
N VAL A 262 -19.33 -26.20 -15.90
CA VAL A 262 -20.40 -25.50 -15.17
C VAL A 262 -21.47 -25.06 -16.19
N PRO A 263 -22.78 -25.17 -15.91
CA PRO A 263 -23.82 -24.58 -16.76
C PRO A 263 -23.58 -23.08 -17.00
N SER A 264 -23.99 -22.56 -18.17
CA SER A 264 -23.69 -21.19 -18.59
C SER A 264 -24.36 -20.09 -17.77
N ASP A 265 -25.35 -20.44 -16.97
CA ASP A 265 -26.10 -19.60 -16.03
C ASP A 265 -25.72 -19.85 -14.56
N ASP A 266 -24.68 -20.64 -14.31
CA ASP A 266 -24.27 -21.08 -12.98
C ASP A 266 -22.78 -20.82 -12.74
N VAL A 267 -22.37 -20.91 -11.47
CA VAL A 267 -21.00 -20.69 -11.03
C VAL A 267 -20.50 -21.87 -10.19
N LEU A 268 -19.21 -22.16 -10.31
CA LEU A 268 -18.57 -23.13 -9.44
C LEU A 268 -18.36 -22.51 -8.06
N ASN A 269 -19.15 -22.99 -7.10
CA ASN A 269 -19.00 -22.61 -5.70
C ASN A 269 -17.65 -23.05 -5.12
N VAL A 270 -16.93 -22.09 -4.55
CA VAL A 270 -15.70 -22.30 -3.78
C VAL A 270 -16.05 -22.34 -2.31
N ARG A 271 -15.64 -23.39 -1.60
CA ARG A 271 -16.05 -23.65 -0.21
C ARG A 271 -14.88 -23.59 0.75
N SER A 272 -15.15 -23.29 2.01
CA SER A 272 -14.15 -23.25 3.08
C SER A 272 -13.54 -24.62 3.42
N GLY A 273 -14.16 -25.72 2.97
CA GLY A 273 -13.69 -27.09 3.21
C GLY A 273 -14.21 -28.09 2.17
N PRO A 274 -13.64 -29.32 2.11
CA PRO A 274 -14.06 -30.35 1.16
C PRO A 274 -15.45 -30.88 1.53
N GLY A 275 -16.44 -30.64 0.67
CA GLY A 275 -17.81 -31.11 0.87
C GLY A 275 -18.85 -30.02 0.67
N THR A 276 -20.05 -30.41 0.26
CA THR A 276 -21.19 -29.49 0.01
C THR A 276 -21.78 -28.89 1.29
N GLY A 277 -21.47 -29.44 2.46
CA GLY A 277 -21.90 -28.92 3.76
C GLY A 277 -21.05 -27.75 4.29
N ASN A 278 -19.89 -27.46 3.67
CA ASN A 278 -19.03 -26.36 4.11
C ASN A 278 -19.51 -25.01 3.53
N PRO A 279 -19.39 -23.90 4.30
CA PRO A 279 -19.73 -22.55 3.84
C PRO A 279 -19.08 -22.19 2.51
N ILE A 280 -19.83 -21.52 1.65
CA ILE A 280 -19.36 -20.96 0.38
C ILE A 280 -18.57 -19.68 0.70
N VAL A 281 -17.36 -19.60 0.18
CA VAL A 281 -16.42 -18.47 0.37
C VAL A 281 -16.15 -17.72 -0.94
N GLY A 282 -16.59 -18.26 -2.08
CA GLY A 282 -16.46 -17.60 -3.37
C GLY A 282 -17.14 -18.37 -4.50
N ALA A 283 -17.02 -17.84 -5.71
CA ALA A 283 -17.61 -18.39 -6.93
C ALA A 283 -16.66 -18.19 -8.11
N LEU A 284 -16.61 -19.17 -9.01
CA LEU A 284 -15.77 -19.15 -10.21
C LEU A 284 -16.61 -19.44 -11.46
N ALA A 285 -16.35 -18.69 -12.53
CA ALA A 285 -16.95 -18.91 -13.83
C ALA A 285 -16.15 -19.92 -14.67
N ASN A 286 -16.76 -20.49 -15.70
CA ASN A 286 -16.02 -21.29 -16.68
C ASN A 286 -14.89 -20.45 -17.30
N GLY A 287 -13.73 -21.07 -17.46
CA GLY A 287 -12.53 -20.43 -17.98
C GLY A 287 -11.64 -19.84 -16.90
N ASP A 288 -12.14 -19.62 -15.68
CA ASP A 288 -11.35 -19.02 -14.60
C ASP A 288 -10.10 -19.87 -14.31
N PRO A 289 -8.90 -19.26 -14.35
CA PRO A 289 -7.68 -19.98 -14.07
C PRO A 289 -7.54 -20.15 -12.56
N VAL A 290 -7.32 -21.39 -12.14
CA VAL A 290 -7.08 -21.73 -10.74
C VAL A 290 -5.83 -22.56 -10.61
N ASN A 291 -5.09 -22.31 -9.54
CA ASN A 291 -3.94 -23.13 -9.18
C ASN A 291 -4.41 -24.26 -8.26
N VAL A 292 -4.30 -25.51 -8.70
CA VAL A 292 -4.69 -26.67 -7.89
C VAL A 292 -3.56 -27.05 -6.94
N ILE A 293 -3.81 -26.90 -5.65
CA ILE A 293 -2.82 -27.16 -4.59
C ILE A 293 -2.80 -28.65 -4.24
N GLY A 294 -3.98 -29.28 -4.17
CA GLY A 294 -4.11 -30.68 -3.82
C GLY A 294 -5.55 -31.15 -3.90
N CYS A 295 -5.75 -32.46 -3.99
CA CYS A 295 -7.10 -33.03 -4.01
C CYS A 295 -7.23 -34.19 -3.03
N GLN A 296 -8.35 -34.23 -2.32
CA GLN A 296 -8.72 -35.32 -1.43
C GLN A 296 -10.14 -35.80 -1.71
N ARG A 297 -10.44 -37.04 -1.33
CA ARG A 297 -11.81 -37.55 -1.42
C ARG A 297 -12.55 -37.23 -0.14
N ALA A 298 -13.74 -36.65 -0.27
CA ALA A 298 -14.70 -36.52 0.81
C ALA A 298 -16.02 -37.14 0.32
N GLY A 299 -16.40 -38.27 0.92
CA GLY A 299 -17.45 -39.14 0.38
C GLY A 299 -17.07 -39.68 -1.02
N ASN A 300 -18.03 -39.66 -1.95
CA ASN A 300 -17.83 -40.12 -3.33
C ASN A 300 -17.24 -39.04 -4.27
N THR A 301 -16.98 -37.83 -3.76
CA THR A 301 -16.52 -36.70 -4.58
C THR A 301 -15.05 -36.41 -4.34
N ARG A 302 -14.29 -36.23 -5.42
CA ARG A 302 -12.93 -35.67 -5.38
C ARG A 302 -13.03 -34.16 -5.22
N TRP A 303 -12.58 -33.64 -4.09
CA TRP A 303 -12.49 -32.22 -3.80
C TRP A 303 -11.06 -31.76 -3.98
N CYS A 304 -10.88 -30.62 -4.62
CA CYS A 304 -9.59 -30.02 -4.87
C CYS A 304 -9.51 -28.68 -4.16
N GLU A 305 -8.47 -28.49 -3.38
CA GLU A 305 -8.09 -27.19 -2.86
C GLU A 305 -7.45 -26.41 -3.99
N ILE A 306 -7.97 -25.21 -4.20
CA ILE A 306 -7.55 -24.31 -5.25
C ILE A 306 -7.17 -22.96 -4.63
N GLU A 307 -6.23 -22.30 -5.28
CA GLU A 307 -5.93 -20.88 -5.07
C GLU A 307 -6.43 -20.12 -6.29
N MET A 308 -7.28 -19.13 -6.03
CA MET A 308 -7.76 -18.24 -7.08
C MET A 308 -6.60 -17.39 -7.57
N ILE A 309 -6.48 -17.26 -8.89
CA ILE A 309 -5.43 -16.45 -9.51
C ILE A 309 -5.96 -15.00 -9.63
N THR A 310 -6.19 -14.38 -8.48
CA THR A 310 -6.57 -12.96 -8.32
C THR A 310 -5.52 -12.24 -7.47
N ASP A 311 -5.56 -10.90 -7.42
CA ASP A 311 -4.61 -10.09 -6.63
C ASP A 311 -4.64 -10.43 -5.13
N MET A 312 -5.74 -11.01 -4.64
CA MET A 312 -5.95 -11.39 -3.24
C MET A 312 -5.55 -12.84 -2.92
N ARG A 313 -5.28 -13.68 -3.94
CA ARG A 313 -4.88 -15.11 -3.84
C ARG A 313 -5.66 -15.93 -2.81
N GLU A 314 -6.97 -15.75 -2.78
CA GLU A 314 -7.84 -16.46 -1.86
C GLU A 314 -7.92 -17.95 -2.18
N ARG A 315 -8.06 -18.80 -1.16
CA ARG A 315 -8.12 -20.26 -1.30
C ARG A 315 -9.47 -20.81 -0.90
N GLY A 316 -9.80 -21.96 -1.48
CA GLY A 316 -10.92 -22.76 -1.06
C GLY A 316 -11.02 -24.07 -1.82
N TRP A 317 -12.14 -24.76 -1.64
CA TRP A 317 -12.36 -26.11 -2.11
C TRP A 317 -13.44 -26.15 -3.18
N VAL A 318 -13.14 -26.79 -4.29
CA VAL A 318 -14.07 -27.02 -5.40
C VAL A 318 -14.17 -28.50 -5.73
N ALA A 319 -15.26 -28.92 -6.36
CA ALA A 319 -15.37 -30.29 -6.86
C ALA A 319 -14.46 -30.46 -8.08
N GLY A 320 -13.48 -31.37 -8.00
CA GLY A 320 -12.43 -31.53 -9.01
C GLY A 320 -12.91 -31.97 -10.39
N ARG A 321 -14.17 -32.41 -10.52
CA ARG A 321 -14.80 -32.70 -11.83
C ARG A 321 -14.99 -31.46 -12.71
N TYR A 322 -14.96 -30.27 -12.12
CA TYR A 322 -15.07 -29.01 -12.84
C TYR A 322 -13.70 -28.38 -13.14
N LEU A 323 -12.61 -29.12 -12.95
CA LEU A 323 -11.24 -28.65 -13.23
C LEU A 323 -10.68 -29.42 -14.42
N SER A 324 -10.26 -28.68 -15.46
CA SER A 324 -9.64 -29.25 -16.66
C SER A 324 -8.22 -28.72 -16.86
N ALA A 325 -7.29 -29.61 -17.23
CA ALA A 325 -5.91 -29.22 -17.53
C ALA A 325 -5.88 -28.35 -18.77
N ALA A 326 -5.15 -27.24 -18.70
CA ALA A 326 -4.84 -26.45 -19.88
C ALA A 326 -3.90 -27.28 -20.76
N ALA A 327 -4.47 -28.11 -21.64
CA ALA A 327 -3.69 -28.81 -22.65
C ALA A 327 -2.90 -27.77 -23.47
N THR A 328 -1.63 -28.09 -23.74
CA THR A 328 -0.84 -27.47 -24.81
C THR A 328 -1.61 -27.57 -26.12
N SER A 329 -2.43 -26.57 -26.42
CA SER A 329 -2.88 -26.33 -27.78
C SER A 329 -1.75 -25.59 -28.53
N PRO A 330 -1.36 -26.04 -29.74
CA PRO A 330 -0.35 -25.36 -30.54
C PRO A 330 -0.76 -23.90 -30.81
N PRO A 331 0.21 -22.99 -31.04
CA PRO A 331 -0.06 -21.58 -31.25
C PRO A 331 -0.67 -21.42 -32.65
N ASN A 332 -2.00 -21.54 -32.74
CA ASN A 332 -2.86 -21.01 -33.80
C ASN A 332 -4.30 -21.47 -33.54
N SER A 333 -4.99 -20.76 -32.66
CA SER A 333 -6.45 -20.62 -32.70
C SER A 333 -6.79 -19.27 -32.07
N PRO A 334 -7.48 -18.35 -32.77
CA PRO A 334 -7.92 -17.08 -32.19
C PRO A 334 -8.82 -17.32 -30.98
N PRO A 335 -8.91 -16.38 -30.01
CA PRO A 335 -9.78 -16.54 -28.85
C PRO A 335 -11.20 -16.84 -29.33
N ALA A 336 -11.80 -17.91 -28.80
CA ALA A 336 -13.17 -18.28 -29.14
C ALA A 336 -14.10 -17.16 -28.67
N VAL A 337 -14.56 -16.36 -29.64
CA VAL A 337 -15.57 -15.33 -29.51
C VAL A 337 -16.75 -15.90 -28.71
N SER A 338 -17.15 -15.25 -27.61
CA SER A 338 -18.22 -15.72 -26.72
C SER A 338 -19.55 -15.86 -27.44
N VAL A 339 -20.51 -16.60 -26.86
CA VAL A 339 -21.85 -16.78 -27.44
C VAL A 339 -22.53 -15.43 -27.70
N GLN A 340 -22.35 -14.49 -26.79
CA GLN A 340 -22.87 -13.12 -26.85
C GLN A 340 -22.20 -12.32 -27.97
N GLU A 341 -20.87 -12.40 -28.09
CA GLU A 341 -20.14 -11.72 -29.16
C GLU A 341 -20.45 -12.33 -30.54
N GLN A 342 -20.59 -13.66 -30.65
CA GLN A 342 -21.01 -14.34 -31.87
C GLN A 342 -22.46 -14.02 -32.24
N ALA A 343 -23.35 -13.89 -31.25
CA ALA A 343 -24.73 -13.48 -31.46
C ALA A 343 -24.78 -12.05 -32.02
N CYS A 344 -24.02 -11.12 -31.43
CA CYS A 344 -23.98 -9.74 -31.90
C CYS A 344 -23.36 -9.60 -33.30
N LEU A 345 -22.24 -10.29 -33.56
CA LEU A 345 -21.61 -10.29 -34.89
C LEU A 345 -22.57 -10.82 -35.97
N ARG A 346 -23.31 -11.90 -35.69
CA ARG A 346 -24.34 -12.42 -36.62
C ARG A 346 -25.47 -11.43 -36.82
N ALA A 347 -25.99 -10.82 -35.75
CA ALA A 347 -27.06 -9.85 -35.84
C ALA A 347 -26.65 -8.61 -36.65
N VAL A 348 -25.45 -8.08 -36.44
CA VAL A 348 -24.91 -6.93 -37.19
C VAL A 348 -24.66 -7.30 -38.65
N THR A 349 -24.16 -8.51 -38.94
CA THR A 349 -23.97 -9.00 -40.32
C THR A 349 -25.30 -9.03 -41.08
N ILE A 350 -26.37 -9.51 -40.44
CA ILE A 350 -27.71 -9.60 -41.03
C ILE A 350 -28.30 -8.19 -41.24
N GLU A 351 -28.22 -7.33 -40.22
CA GLU A 351 -28.81 -5.98 -40.25
C GLU A 351 -28.13 -5.08 -41.29
N THR A 352 -26.81 -5.19 -41.44
CA THR A 352 -26.02 -4.37 -42.38
C THR A 352 -25.86 -5.01 -43.76
N ASN A 353 -26.25 -6.28 -43.90
CA ASN A 353 -25.97 -7.13 -45.07
C ASN A 353 -24.50 -7.08 -45.51
N ASN A 354 -23.58 -7.00 -44.53
CA ASN A 354 -22.15 -6.90 -44.77
C ASN A 354 -21.40 -7.99 -43.98
N PRO A 355 -20.69 -8.91 -44.67
CA PRO A 355 -19.97 -10.00 -44.01
C PRO A 355 -18.62 -9.58 -43.40
N ASP A 356 -18.07 -8.40 -43.73
CA ASP A 356 -16.84 -7.88 -43.12
C ASP A 356 -17.15 -7.19 -41.80
N VAL A 357 -17.36 -7.99 -40.75
CA VAL A 357 -17.59 -7.53 -39.38
C VAL A 357 -16.50 -8.03 -38.43
N VAL A 358 -16.05 -7.17 -37.53
CA VAL A 358 -14.98 -7.49 -36.57
C VAL A 358 -15.39 -7.02 -35.17
N LEU A 359 -15.08 -7.82 -34.16
CA LEU A 359 -15.27 -7.46 -32.75
C LEU A 359 -14.29 -6.34 -32.38
N LEU A 360 -14.82 -5.22 -31.85
CA LEU A 360 -14.01 -4.11 -31.34
C LEU A 360 -13.85 -4.17 -29.82
N GLY A 361 -14.83 -4.75 -29.12
CA GLY A 361 -14.77 -4.98 -27.68
C GLY A 361 -16.12 -5.42 -27.11
N SER A 362 -16.12 -5.89 -25.87
CA SER A 362 -17.33 -6.25 -25.14
C SER A 362 -17.21 -5.86 -23.66
N SER A 363 -18.34 -5.52 -23.04
CA SER A 363 -18.45 -5.16 -21.63
C SER A 363 -19.67 -5.82 -21.02
N PHE A 364 -19.48 -6.57 -19.93
CA PHE A 364 -20.56 -7.28 -19.27
C PHE A 364 -21.28 -6.39 -18.24
N SER A 365 -22.62 -6.48 -18.20
CA SER A 365 -23.44 -5.87 -17.17
C SER A 365 -24.58 -6.80 -16.73
N GLN A 366 -25.21 -6.47 -15.58
CA GLN A 366 -26.41 -7.20 -15.11
C GLN A 366 -27.61 -7.09 -16.07
N ALA A 367 -27.59 -6.16 -17.03
CA ALA A 367 -28.63 -5.98 -18.04
C ALA A 367 -28.33 -6.69 -19.38
N GLY A 368 -27.20 -7.40 -19.48
CA GLY A 368 -26.73 -8.05 -20.70
C GLY A 368 -25.29 -7.66 -21.06
N THR A 369 -24.70 -8.35 -22.05
CA THR A 369 -23.35 -8.07 -22.54
C THR A 369 -23.43 -7.03 -23.65
N GLU A 370 -22.86 -5.86 -23.44
CA GLU A 370 -22.74 -4.84 -24.46
C GLU A 370 -21.57 -5.19 -25.40
N VAL A 371 -21.84 -5.30 -26.70
CA VAL A 371 -20.84 -5.72 -27.69
C VAL A 371 -20.70 -4.63 -28.76
N LEU A 372 -19.46 -4.20 -29.01
CA LEU A 372 -19.10 -3.27 -30.07
C LEU A 372 -18.52 -4.03 -31.27
N VAL A 373 -19.08 -3.76 -32.45
CA VAL A 373 -18.73 -4.39 -33.71
C VAL A 373 -18.36 -3.33 -34.74
N GLY A 374 -17.24 -3.50 -35.43
CA GLY A 374 -16.82 -2.66 -36.54
C GLY A 374 -17.24 -3.28 -37.86
N VAL A 375 -17.91 -2.51 -38.72
CA VAL A 375 -18.43 -2.98 -40.01
C VAL A 375 -17.63 -2.36 -41.17
N GLY A 376 -17.18 -3.21 -42.10
CA GLY A 376 -16.45 -2.84 -43.30
C GLY A 376 -15.03 -2.34 -43.04
N PRO A 377 -14.32 -1.88 -44.10
CA PRO A 377 -12.92 -1.51 -44.03
C PRO A 377 -12.60 -0.36 -43.07
N GLN A 378 -13.56 0.55 -42.88
CA GLN A 378 -13.43 1.71 -41.98
C GLN A 378 -13.84 1.40 -40.54
N ARG A 379 -14.23 0.14 -40.25
CA ARG A 379 -14.68 -0.31 -38.92
C ARG A 379 -15.75 0.61 -38.33
N ALA A 380 -16.77 0.95 -39.13
CA ALA A 380 -17.88 1.78 -38.66
C ALA A 380 -18.51 1.12 -37.42
N PRO A 381 -18.61 1.82 -36.27
CA PRO A 381 -18.99 1.20 -35.01
C PRO A 381 -20.50 0.94 -34.94
N TRP A 382 -20.84 -0.27 -34.53
CA TRP A 382 -22.18 -0.76 -34.26
C TRP A 382 -22.22 -1.41 -32.89
N GLN A 383 -23.40 -1.43 -32.29
CA GLN A 383 -23.61 -1.94 -30.96
C GLN A 383 -24.83 -2.83 -30.87
N CYS A 384 -24.76 -3.86 -30.05
CA CYS A 384 -25.95 -4.52 -29.53
C CYS A 384 -25.71 -5.01 -28.10
N ILE A 385 -26.80 -5.30 -27.39
CA ILE A 385 -26.75 -6.02 -26.11
C ILE A 385 -27.08 -7.47 -26.41
N ALA A 386 -26.20 -8.38 -26.06
CA ALA A 386 -26.32 -9.81 -26.29
C ALA A 386 -26.42 -10.58 -24.96
N TYR A 387 -27.26 -11.60 -24.94
CA TYR A 387 -27.59 -12.39 -23.75
C TYR A 387 -26.99 -13.80 -23.85
N SER A 388 -26.85 -14.47 -22.71
CA SER A 388 -26.26 -15.82 -22.63
C SER A 388 -27.05 -16.89 -23.36
N ASP A 389 -28.33 -16.65 -23.66
CA ASP A 389 -29.18 -17.51 -24.50
C ASP A 389 -28.94 -17.34 -26.01
N GLY A 390 -28.04 -16.42 -26.40
CA GLY A 390 -27.73 -16.11 -27.79
C GLY A 390 -28.71 -15.15 -28.47
N SER A 391 -29.67 -14.59 -27.72
CA SER A 391 -30.52 -13.50 -28.20
C SER A 391 -29.79 -12.15 -28.12
N THR A 392 -30.21 -11.19 -28.95
CA THR A 392 -29.66 -9.83 -28.94
C THR A 392 -30.77 -8.79 -29.02
N THR A 393 -30.51 -7.60 -28.48
CA THR A 393 -31.26 -6.41 -28.87
C THR A 393 -30.99 -6.09 -30.34
N ARG A 394 -31.87 -5.29 -30.97
CA ARG A 394 -31.68 -4.88 -32.36
C ARG A 394 -30.36 -4.10 -32.48
N PRO A 395 -29.43 -4.48 -33.37
CA PRO A 395 -28.18 -3.76 -33.54
C PRO A 395 -28.41 -2.31 -33.97
N MET A 396 -27.64 -1.39 -33.40
CA MET A 396 -27.72 0.04 -33.68
C MET A 396 -26.38 0.57 -34.15
N SER A 397 -26.39 1.42 -35.18
CA SER A 397 -25.20 2.15 -35.61
C SER A 397 -24.89 3.25 -34.61
N MET A 398 -23.65 3.28 -34.13
CA MET A 398 -23.14 4.42 -33.38
C MET A 398 -22.74 5.49 -34.38
N ARG A 399 -23.61 6.48 -34.60
CA ARG A 399 -23.19 7.70 -35.30
C ARG A 399 -22.28 8.49 -34.38
N ASN A 400 -21.13 8.93 -34.90
CA ASN A 400 -20.40 10.06 -34.29
C ASN A 400 -21.17 11.36 -34.47
#